data_AF-A0A970DHC8-F1
#
_entry.id   AF-A0A970DHC8-F1
#
_cell.length_a   1.000
_cell.length_b   1.000
_cell.length_c   1.000
_cell.angle_alpha   90.00
_cell.angle_beta   90.00
_cell.angle_gamma   90.00
#
_symmetry.space_group_name_H-M   'P 1'
#
loop_
_entity.id
_entity.type
_entity.pdbx_description
1 polymer ?
#
loop_
_entity_poly.entity_id
_entity_poly.type
_entity_poly.pdbx_seq_one_letter_code
_entity_poly.pdbx_strand_id
1 'polypeptide(L)'
;MGKLKIRKYTAFKRFLISYFFILIIPIMMGSYVYYQALSVIEDNAVNFEDFMIQQSRDIIDNYLSSIDLSVFMLSTNSTLQAVINMPQPTYGSDKVYQLIQVINNMKTNNISGSLDSTTYLFLQKPDVVINSNFANYNIRNFYENLMKYDGISYEDWHRQVFETNNYKTILPSHKITMKRLGLSDVTYEAITYIQSIPQGAIIVHI
;
A
#
# COMPACT_ATOMS: atom_id res chain seq x y z
N MET A 1 77.86 -45.32 -4.57
CA MET A 1 77.27 -44.14 -3.89
C MET A 1 75.74 -43.94 -4.10
N GLY A 2 75.01 -44.82 -4.81
CA GLY A 2 73.58 -44.62 -5.12
C GLY A 2 72.55 -45.10 -4.07
N LYS A 3 72.87 -46.08 -3.21
CA LYS A 3 71.90 -46.70 -2.29
C LYS A 3 71.50 -45.85 -1.08
N LEU A 4 72.34 -44.91 -0.66
CA LEU A 4 72.09 -44.03 0.50
C LEU A 4 71.12 -42.87 0.18
N LYS A 5 71.10 -42.37 -1.06
CA LYS A 5 70.15 -41.34 -1.49
C LYS A 5 68.72 -41.87 -1.51
N ILE A 6 68.49 -43.06 -2.09
CA ILE A 6 67.17 -43.67 -2.23
C ILE A 6 66.49 -43.87 -0.86
N ARG A 7 67.23 -44.32 0.17
CA ARG A 7 66.71 -44.54 1.53
C ARG A 7 66.29 -43.25 2.25
N LYS A 8 66.96 -42.13 1.99
CA LYS A 8 66.58 -40.80 2.53
C LYS A 8 65.26 -40.30 1.94
N TYR A 9 65.02 -40.52 0.64
CA TYR A 9 63.74 -40.19 0.01
C TYR A 9 62.57 -41.03 0.56
N THR A 10 62.81 -42.31 0.89
CA THR A 10 61.79 -43.17 1.50
C THR A 10 61.42 -42.75 2.92
N ALA A 11 62.43 -42.39 3.74
CA ALA A 11 62.20 -41.87 5.09
C ALA A 11 61.48 -40.51 5.06
N PHE A 12 61.89 -39.60 4.18
CA PHE A 12 61.23 -38.31 3.99
C PHE A 12 59.79 -38.44 3.50
N LYS A 13 59.52 -39.33 2.52
CA LYS A 13 58.14 -39.65 2.08
C LYS A 13 57.27 -40.18 3.23
N ARG A 14 57.82 -41.02 4.11
CA ARG A 14 57.08 -41.59 5.25
C ARG A 14 56.67 -40.51 6.26
N PHE A 15 57.57 -39.57 6.58
CA PHE A 15 57.25 -38.42 7.43
C PHE A 15 56.25 -37.47 6.78
N LEU A 16 56.38 -37.21 5.47
CA LEU A 16 55.46 -36.38 4.71
C LEU A 16 54.03 -36.96 4.70
N ILE A 17 53.90 -38.29 4.51
CA ILE A 17 52.62 -39.00 4.57
C ILE A 17 51.97 -38.84 5.95
N SER A 18 52.72 -39.01 7.04
CA SER A 18 52.18 -38.86 8.40
C SER A 18 51.70 -37.44 8.68
N TYR A 19 52.43 -36.42 8.19
CA TYR A 19 52.00 -35.03 8.29
C TYR A 19 50.75 -34.73 7.45
N PHE A 20 50.60 -35.36 6.30
CA PHE A 20 49.42 -35.23 5.44
C PHE A 20 48.15 -35.76 6.11
N PHE A 21 48.25 -36.91 6.80
CA PHE A 21 47.12 -37.47 7.56
C PHE A 21 46.69 -36.57 8.73
N ILE A 22 47.63 -35.92 9.40
CA ILE A 22 47.33 -34.94 10.45
C ILE A 22 46.57 -33.73 9.88
N LEU A 23 46.84 -33.35 8.62
CA LEU A 23 46.18 -32.22 7.96
C LEU A 23 44.79 -32.56 7.39
N ILE A 24 44.57 -33.82 7.01
CA ILE A 24 43.28 -34.29 6.44
C ILE A 24 42.14 -34.17 7.45
N ILE A 25 42.38 -34.52 8.72
CA ILE A 25 41.35 -34.53 9.76
C ILE A 25 40.70 -33.14 9.93
N PRO A 26 41.47 -32.04 10.15
CA PRO A 26 40.89 -30.70 10.28
C PRO A 26 40.26 -30.20 8.98
N ILE A 27 40.77 -30.58 7.80
CA ILE A 27 40.14 -30.22 6.51
C ILE A 27 38.76 -30.89 6.37
N MET A 28 38.66 -32.17 6.70
CA MET A 28 37.39 -32.92 6.64
C MET A 28 36.39 -32.35 7.64
N MET A 29 36.82 -32.06 8.87
CA MET A 29 35.96 -31.39 9.86
C MET A 29 35.52 -30.00 9.39
N GLY A 30 36.44 -29.17 8.91
CA GLY A 30 36.14 -27.83 8.43
C GLY A 30 35.15 -27.86 7.25
N SER A 31 35.34 -28.80 6.32
CA SER A 31 34.43 -29.00 5.20
C SER A 31 33.04 -29.45 5.66
N TYR A 32 32.95 -30.37 6.62
CA TYR A 32 31.67 -30.83 7.17
C TYR A 32 30.91 -29.68 7.83
N VAL A 33 31.59 -28.90 8.67
CA VAL A 33 31.00 -27.72 9.31
C VAL A 33 30.57 -26.68 8.27
N TYR A 34 31.38 -26.47 7.23
CA TYR A 34 31.05 -25.55 6.14
C TYR A 34 29.78 -25.98 5.40
N TYR A 35 29.64 -27.26 5.05
CA TYR A 35 28.43 -27.77 4.41
C TYR A 35 27.20 -27.62 5.29
N GLN A 36 27.32 -27.88 6.59
CA GLN A 36 26.20 -27.68 7.51
C GLN A 36 25.81 -26.20 7.66
N ALA A 37 26.81 -25.31 7.74
CA ALA A 37 26.56 -23.88 7.78
C ALA A 37 25.87 -23.40 6.50
N LEU A 38 26.28 -23.90 5.33
CA LEU A 38 25.67 -23.55 4.05
C LEU A 38 24.19 -23.98 3.99
N SER A 39 23.87 -25.22 4.38
CA SER A 39 22.48 -25.72 4.43
C SER A 39 21.61 -24.86 5.36
N VAL A 40 22.11 -24.53 6.54
CA VAL A 40 21.37 -23.69 7.50
C VAL A 40 21.16 -22.27 6.98
N ILE A 41 22.13 -21.70 6.26
CA ILE A 41 21.99 -20.36 5.66
C ILE A 41 20.97 -20.38 4.52
N GLU A 42 21.01 -21.39 3.65
CA GLU A 42 20.04 -21.55 2.56
C GLU A 42 18.61 -21.70 3.09
N ASP A 43 18.42 -22.60 4.07
CA ASP A 43 17.11 -22.81 4.70
C ASP A 43 16.60 -21.53 5.40
N ASN A 44 17.48 -20.81 6.11
CA ASN A 44 17.10 -19.55 6.75
C ASN A 44 16.78 -18.44 5.74
N ALA A 45 17.51 -18.36 4.62
CA ALA A 45 17.29 -17.35 3.59
C ALA A 45 15.93 -17.55 2.90
N VAL A 46 15.60 -18.80 2.52
CA VAL A 46 14.31 -19.12 1.89
C VAL A 46 13.15 -18.85 2.84
N ASN A 47 13.25 -19.30 4.10
CA ASN A 47 12.20 -19.04 5.09
C ASN A 47 12.04 -17.55 5.41
N PHE A 48 13.13 -16.78 5.36
CA PHE A 48 13.09 -15.35 5.59
C PHE A 48 12.40 -14.59 4.45
N GLU A 49 12.65 -14.97 3.19
CA GLU A 49 11.98 -14.37 2.03
C GLU A 49 10.46 -14.60 2.08
N ASP A 50 10.04 -15.84 2.32
CA ASP A 50 8.62 -16.19 2.44
C ASP A 50 7.95 -15.46 3.61
N PHE A 51 8.62 -15.39 4.76
CA PHE A 51 8.13 -14.67 5.92
C PHE A 51 7.95 -13.17 5.64
N MET A 52 8.90 -12.54 4.95
CA MET A 52 8.83 -11.12 4.60
C MET A 52 7.70 -10.83 3.60
N ILE A 53 7.50 -11.71 2.61
CA ILE A 53 6.38 -11.59 1.65
C ILE A 53 5.04 -11.75 2.38
N GLN A 54 4.92 -12.74 3.27
CA GLN A 54 3.71 -12.94 4.06
C GLN A 54 3.42 -11.73 4.95
N GLN A 55 4.43 -11.23 5.67
CA GLN A 55 4.28 -10.03 6.50
C GLN A 55 3.84 -8.82 5.67
N SER A 56 4.41 -8.63 4.48
CA SER A 56 4.02 -7.54 3.57
C SER A 56 2.57 -7.67 3.11
N ARG A 57 2.14 -8.90 2.78
CA ARG A 57 0.73 -9.19 2.45
C ARG A 57 -0.18 -8.89 3.64
N ASP A 58 0.16 -9.38 4.83
CA ASP A 58 -0.64 -9.17 6.04
C ASP A 58 -0.80 -7.69 6.36
N ILE A 59 0.24 -6.87 6.14
CA ILE A 59 0.16 -5.41 6.31
C ILE A 59 -0.87 -4.81 5.33
N ILE A 60 -0.82 -5.19 4.06
CA ILE A 60 -1.76 -4.71 3.04
C ILE A 60 -3.19 -5.18 3.34
N ASP A 61 -3.36 -6.44 3.70
CA ASP A 61 -4.68 -7.03 4.00
C ASP A 61 -5.31 -6.36 5.23
N ASN A 62 -4.53 -6.15 6.30
CA ASN A 62 -4.98 -5.42 7.48
C ASN A 62 -5.36 -3.96 7.15
N TYR A 63 -4.61 -3.33 6.25
CA TYR A 63 -4.90 -1.98 5.81
C TYR A 63 -6.19 -1.90 4.96
N LEU A 64 -6.38 -2.81 4.01
CA LEU A 64 -7.61 -2.89 3.21
C LEU A 64 -8.83 -3.18 4.10
N SER A 65 -8.69 -4.07 5.09
CA SER A 65 -9.71 -4.33 6.10
C SER A 65 -10.06 -3.08 6.91
N SER A 66 -9.05 -2.26 7.24
CA SER A 66 -9.24 -0.98 7.93
C SER A 66 -9.97 0.06 7.06
N ILE A 67 -9.69 0.10 5.75
CA ILE A 67 -10.44 0.92 4.80
C ILE A 67 -11.90 0.45 4.75
N ASP A 68 -12.13 -0.85 4.59
CA ASP A 68 -13.47 -1.43 4.52
C ASP A 68 -14.32 -1.06 5.75
N LEU A 69 -13.75 -1.19 6.95
CA LEU A 69 -14.42 -0.80 8.20
C LEU A 69 -14.72 0.71 8.23
N SER A 70 -13.76 1.54 7.83
CA SER A 70 -13.93 2.99 7.82
C SER A 70 -15.02 3.44 6.84
N VAL A 71 -15.02 2.87 5.64
CA VAL A 71 -16.02 3.12 4.60
C VAL A 71 -17.40 2.64 5.05
N PHE A 72 -17.48 1.47 5.70
CA PHE A 72 -18.73 0.97 6.28
C PHE A 72 -19.28 1.92 7.37
N MET A 73 -18.44 2.35 8.32
CA MET A 73 -18.81 3.28 9.38
C MET A 73 -19.29 4.63 8.84
N LEU A 74 -18.65 5.13 7.77
CA LEU A 74 -19.10 6.33 7.09
C LEU A 74 -20.45 6.13 6.39
N SER A 75 -20.59 5.06 5.61
CA SER A 75 -21.81 4.78 4.84
C SER A 75 -23.04 4.58 5.73
N THR A 76 -22.85 4.09 6.95
CA THR A 76 -23.91 3.86 7.94
C THR A 76 -24.14 5.04 8.87
N ASN A 77 -23.36 6.12 8.75
CA ASN A 77 -23.49 7.30 9.60
C ASN A 77 -24.79 8.05 9.30
N SER A 78 -25.60 8.29 10.33
CA SER A 78 -26.89 8.99 10.21
C SER A 78 -26.76 10.43 9.69
N THR A 79 -25.67 11.12 10.01
CA THR A 79 -25.37 12.47 9.52
C THR A 79 -25.11 12.45 8.02
N LEU A 80 -24.39 11.44 7.52
CA LEU A 80 -24.19 11.26 6.09
C LEU A 80 -25.51 10.97 5.38
N GLN A 81 -26.33 10.08 5.95
CA GLN A 81 -27.64 9.73 5.38
C GLN A 81 -28.60 10.92 5.31
N ALA A 82 -28.48 11.90 6.21
CA ALA A 82 -29.27 13.13 6.16
C ALA A 82 -28.90 14.02 4.97
N VAL A 83 -27.62 14.05 4.57
CA VAL A 83 -27.13 14.93 3.49
C VAL A 83 -27.07 14.25 2.12
N ILE A 84 -27.02 12.91 2.05
CA ILE A 84 -26.82 12.17 0.79
C ILE A 84 -27.92 12.45 -0.24
N ASN A 85 -29.12 12.77 0.24
CA ASN A 85 -30.31 13.03 -0.55
C ASN A 85 -30.75 14.49 -0.56
N MET A 86 -30.02 15.37 0.14
CA MET A 86 -30.44 16.77 0.23
C MET A 86 -30.23 17.46 -1.11
N PRO A 87 -31.11 18.39 -1.51
CA PRO A 87 -30.84 19.25 -2.65
C PRO A 87 -29.67 20.18 -2.30
N GLN A 88 -28.97 20.66 -3.33
CA GLN A 88 -27.80 21.52 -3.17
C GLN A 88 -28.07 22.65 -2.15
N PRO A 89 -27.24 22.77 -1.09
CA PRO A 89 -27.47 23.73 -0.04
C PRO A 89 -27.24 25.16 -0.56
N THR A 90 -28.14 26.06 -0.25
CA THR A 90 -27.98 27.50 -0.53
C THR A 90 -27.18 28.15 0.59
N TYR A 91 -26.47 29.23 0.25
CA TYR A 91 -25.67 29.98 1.22
C TYR A 91 -26.54 30.47 2.38
N GLY A 92 -26.10 30.23 3.62
CA GLY A 92 -26.84 30.60 4.84
C GLY A 92 -27.97 29.65 5.26
N SER A 93 -28.17 28.52 4.56
CA SER A 93 -29.15 27.51 4.98
C SER A 93 -28.61 26.55 6.04
N ASP A 94 -29.49 26.00 6.87
CA ASP A 94 -29.17 24.96 7.86
C ASP A 94 -28.52 23.72 7.25
N LYS A 95 -28.69 23.51 5.95
CA LYS A 95 -28.08 22.40 5.20
C LYS A 95 -26.55 22.55 5.08
N VAL A 96 -26.04 23.78 5.06
CA VAL A 96 -24.59 24.04 5.11
C VAL A 96 -24.01 23.55 6.44
N TYR A 97 -24.74 23.78 7.54
CA TYR A 97 -24.34 23.31 8.86
C TYR A 97 -24.30 21.77 8.93
N GLN A 98 -25.30 21.09 8.35
CA GLN A 98 -25.30 19.62 8.25
C GLN A 98 -24.09 19.08 7.47
N LEU A 99 -23.68 19.77 6.40
CA LEU A 99 -22.48 19.41 5.64
C LEU A 99 -21.20 19.53 6.50
N ILE A 100 -21.10 20.59 7.30
CA ILE A 100 -19.99 20.79 8.23
C ILE A 100 -19.96 19.70 9.30
N GLN A 101 -21.12 19.24 9.79
CA GLN A 101 -21.19 18.11 10.72
C GLN A 101 -20.64 16.82 10.08
N VAL A 102 -20.90 16.57 8.79
CA VAL A 102 -20.31 15.43 8.07
C VAL A 102 -18.78 15.55 8.00
N ILE A 103 -18.25 16.72 7.65
CA ILE A 103 -16.80 16.98 7.63
C ILE A 103 -16.17 16.70 9.01
N ASN A 104 -16.79 17.20 10.08
CA ASN A 104 -16.29 16.99 11.44
C ASN A 104 -16.30 15.51 11.84
N ASN A 105 -17.37 14.78 11.50
CA ASN A 105 -17.43 13.33 11.71
C ASN A 105 -16.36 12.58 10.90
N MET A 106 -16.03 13.02 9.69
CA MET A 106 -14.93 12.44 8.91
C MET A 106 -13.56 12.69 9.58
N LYS A 107 -13.34 13.90 10.12
CA LYS A 107 -12.09 14.22 10.85
C LYS A 107 -11.92 13.36 12.09
N THR A 108 -12.96 13.19 12.90
CA THR A 108 -12.86 12.45 14.17
C THR A 108 -12.65 10.95 13.96
N ASN A 109 -13.09 10.40 12.82
CA ASN A 109 -13.03 8.98 12.54
C ASN A 109 -11.75 8.53 11.81
N ASN A 110 -10.75 9.40 11.63
CA ASN A 110 -9.42 9.08 11.06
C ASN A 110 -9.45 7.95 10.01
N ILE A 111 -10.24 8.16 8.94
CA ILE A 111 -10.38 7.16 7.85
C ILE A 111 -9.04 6.89 7.16
N SER A 112 -8.10 7.81 7.29
CA SER A 112 -6.69 7.63 6.98
C SER A 112 -6.05 6.74 8.05
N GLY A 113 -6.03 5.42 7.79
CA GLY A 113 -5.18 4.48 8.53
C GLY A 113 -3.70 4.89 8.46
N SER A 114 -2.80 4.07 9.02
CA SER A 114 -1.36 4.35 9.15
C SER A 114 -0.58 4.67 7.86
N LEU A 115 -1.21 4.60 6.68
CA LEU A 115 -0.67 5.02 5.39
C LEU A 115 -1.28 6.37 4.99
N ASP A 116 -0.44 7.26 4.45
CA ASP A 116 -0.81 8.60 3.97
C ASP A 116 -1.88 8.55 2.89
N SER A 117 -3.14 8.44 3.33
CA SER A 117 -4.29 8.19 2.47
C SER A 117 -5.29 9.32 2.57
N THR A 118 -5.90 9.67 1.44
CA THR A 118 -6.86 10.77 1.36
C THR A 118 -8.23 10.24 0.95
N THR A 119 -9.24 10.50 1.79
CA THR A 119 -10.62 10.10 1.53
C THR A 119 -11.44 11.25 0.96
N TYR A 120 -12.17 10.95 -0.11
CA TYR A 120 -13.12 11.83 -0.76
C TYR A 120 -14.49 11.18 -0.80
N LEU A 121 -15.51 11.93 -0.41
CA LEU A 121 -16.90 11.55 -0.47
C LEU A 121 -17.57 12.40 -1.54
N PHE A 122 -18.08 11.75 -2.57
CA PHE A 122 -18.78 12.39 -3.67
C PHE A 122 -20.29 12.15 -3.55
N LEU A 123 -21.07 13.23 -3.53
CA LEU A 123 -22.53 13.19 -3.37
C LEU A 123 -23.19 13.73 -4.64
N GLN A 124 -23.89 12.87 -5.38
CA GLN A 124 -24.43 13.23 -6.71
C GLN A 124 -25.56 14.26 -6.61
N LYS A 125 -26.53 14.03 -5.72
CA LYS A 125 -27.72 14.90 -5.59
C LYS A 125 -27.42 16.34 -5.16
N PRO A 126 -26.65 16.57 -4.07
CA PRO A 126 -26.27 17.92 -3.70
C PRO A 126 -25.15 18.48 -4.60
N ASP A 127 -24.55 17.64 -5.46
CA ASP A 127 -23.40 17.96 -6.33
C ASP A 127 -22.23 18.53 -5.51
N VAL A 128 -21.77 17.74 -4.53
CA VAL A 128 -20.73 18.14 -3.57
C VAL A 128 -19.66 17.05 -3.43
N VAL A 129 -18.41 17.50 -3.35
CA VAL A 129 -17.26 16.70 -2.93
C VAL A 129 -16.88 17.11 -1.52
N ILE A 130 -16.80 16.14 -0.62
CA ILE A 130 -16.43 16.33 0.78
C ILE A 130 -15.12 15.59 1.05
N ASN A 131 -14.18 16.28 1.67
CA ASN A 131 -12.97 15.72 2.23
C ASN A 131 -12.96 15.99 3.75
N SER A 132 -12.07 15.35 4.50
CA SER A 132 -11.88 15.65 5.93
C SER A 132 -11.61 17.14 6.17
N ASN A 133 -11.04 17.90 5.22
CA ASN A 133 -10.67 19.30 5.45
C ASN A 133 -11.62 20.35 4.84
N PHE A 134 -12.37 19.99 3.80
CA PHE A 134 -13.16 20.95 3.03
C PHE A 134 -14.35 20.27 2.35
N ALA A 135 -15.30 21.09 1.88
CA ALA A 135 -16.28 20.67 0.88
C ALA A 135 -16.27 21.62 -0.31
N ASN A 136 -16.34 21.07 -1.52
CA ASN A 136 -16.44 21.81 -2.76
C ASN A 136 -17.75 21.46 -3.48
N TYR A 137 -18.43 22.49 -3.97
CA TYR A 137 -19.59 22.32 -4.84
C TYR A 137 -19.14 22.05 -6.28
N ASN A 138 -20.02 21.40 -7.05
CA ASN A 138 -19.80 21.08 -8.45
C ASN A 138 -18.67 20.06 -8.64
N ILE A 139 -19.06 18.78 -8.71
CA ILE A 139 -18.14 17.66 -8.87
C ILE A 139 -17.31 17.79 -10.15
N ARG A 140 -17.91 18.28 -11.25
CA ARG A 140 -17.19 18.52 -12.50
C ARG A 140 -16.11 19.58 -12.34
N ASN A 141 -16.45 20.71 -11.73
CA ASN A 141 -15.51 21.79 -11.48
C ASN A 141 -14.36 21.32 -10.59
N PHE A 142 -14.66 20.53 -9.56
CA PHE A 142 -13.66 19.92 -8.70
C PHE A 142 -12.71 19.00 -9.49
N TYR A 143 -13.24 18.12 -10.33
CA TYR A 143 -12.41 17.21 -11.12
C TYR A 143 -11.52 17.95 -12.14
N GLU A 144 -12.08 18.94 -12.85
CA GLU A 144 -11.37 19.63 -13.91
C GLU A 144 -10.33 20.64 -13.38
N ASN A 145 -10.60 21.26 -12.22
CA ASN A 145 -9.81 22.38 -11.72
C ASN A 145 -9.03 22.08 -10.44
N LEU A 146 -9.37 21.03 -9.68
CA LEU A 146 -8.72 20.75 -8.39
C LEU A 146 -8.06 19.37 -8.37
N MET A 147 -8.69 18.33 -8.91
CA MET A 147 -8.15 16.97 -8.86
C MET A 147 -8.46 16.19 -10.14
N LYS A 148 -7.44 15.94 -10.96
CA LYS A 148 -7.59 15.27 -12.25
C LYS A 148 -6.73 14.02 -12.34
N TYR A 149 -7.32 12.96 -12.89
CA TYR A 149 -6.57 11.76 -13.28
C TYR A 149 -5.93 11.96 -14.64
N ASP A 150 -4.64 11.66 -14.74
CA ASP A 150 -3.93 11.77 -16.02
C ASP A 150 -4.51 10.79 -17.04
N GLY A 151 -4.86 11.31 -18.22
CA GLY A 151 -5.38 10.52 -19.33
C GLY A 151 -6.86 10.10 -19.21
N ILE A 152 -7.55 10.45 -18.13
CA ILE A 152 -8.99 10.14 -17.95
C ILE A 152 -9.81 11.43 -18.09
N SER A 153 -10.88 11.37 -18.89
CA SER A 153 -11.82 12.48 -19.03
C SER A 153 -12.80 12.51 -17.85
N TYR A 154 -13.41 13.67 -17.58
CA TYR A 154 -14.45 13.74 -16.55
C TYR A 154 -15.60 12.75 -16.82
N GLU A 155 -16.05 12.61 -18.07
CA GLU A 155 -17.16 11.72 -18.41
C GLU A 155 -16.81 10.26 -18.13
N ASP A 156 -15.58 9.85 -18.48
CA ASP A 156 -15.13 8.47 -18.26
C ASP A 156 -14.94 8.18 -16.76
N TRP A 157 -14.35 9.13 -16.02
CA TRP A 157 -14.23 9.03 -14.57
C TRP A 157 -15.59 9.00 -13.89
N HIS A 158 -16.51 9.88 -14.29
CA HIS A 158 -17.87 9.95 -13.74
C HIS A 158 -18.62 8.63 -13.97
N ARG A 159 -18.55 8.07 -15.19
CA ARG A 159 -19.13 6.76 -15.52
C ARG A 159 -18.51 5.65 -14.67
N GLN A 160 -17.18 5.64 -14.55
CA GLN A 160 -16.47 4.64 -13.75
C GLN A 160 -16.87 4.72 -12.28
N VAL A 161 -17.04 5.91 -11.70
CA VAL A 161 -17.32 6.10 -10.28
C VAL A 161 -18.81 5.90 -9.94
N PHE A 162 -19.73 6.43 -10.75
CA PHE A 162 -21.15 6.52 -10.40
C PHE A 162 -22.08 5.61 -11.19
N GLU A 163 -21.74 5.27 -12.43
CA GLU A 163 -22.59 4.40 -13.28
C GLU A 163 -22.24 2.92 -13.11
N THR A 164 -21.04 2.63 -12.61
CA THR A 164 -20.62 1.27 -12.24
C THR A 164 -20.96 1.01 -10.77
N ASN A 165 -21.55 -0.15 -10.47
CA ASN A 165 -21.79 -0.57 -9.09
C ASN A 165 -20.46 -1.03 -8.45
N ASN A 166 -19.67 -0.07 -8.00
CA ASN A 166 -18.37 -0.33 -7.40
C ASN A 166 -18.56 -0.84 -5.97
N TYR A 167 -18.15 -2.08 -5.73
CA TYR A 167 -18.07 -2.64 -4.38
C TYR A 167 -16.62 -3.03 -4.13
N LYS A 168 -15.96 -2.37 -3.18
CA LYS A 168 -14.55 -2.58 -2.83
C LYS A 168 -13.62 -2.61 -4.05
N THR A 169 -13.87 -1.74 -5.02
CA THR A 169 -13.17 -1.78 -6.31
C THR A 169 -11.84 -1.06 -6.19
N ILE A 170 -10.75 -1.75 -6.50
CA ILE A 170 -9.40 -1.19 -6.50
C ILE A 170 -8.98 -0.95 -7.94
N LEU A 171 -8.70 0.31 -8.28
CA LEU A 171 -8.12 0.70 -9.56
C LEU A 171 -6.59 0.62 -9.49
N PRO A 172 -5.93 0.27 -10.60
CA PRO A 172 -4.47 0.29 -10.65
C PRO A 172 -3.93 1.71 -10.40
N SER A 173 -2.66 1.80 -10.05
CA SER A 173 -1.98 3.08 -9.81
C SER A 173 -2.18 4.03 -10.99
N HIS A 174 -2.65 5.24 -10.70
CA HIS A 174 -2.77 6.32 -11.66
C HIS A 174 -2.09 7.57 -11.12
N LYS A 175 -1.57 8.39 -12.05
CA LYS A 175 -1.10 9.73 -11.74
C LYS A 175 -2.29 10.65 -11.54
N ILE A 176 -2.33 11.31 -10.39
CA ILE A 176 -3.36 12.27 -10.02
C ILE A 176 -2.66 13.61 -9.82
N THR A 177 -3.12 14.63 -10.54
CA THR A 177 -2.67 16.01 -10.34
C THR A 177 -3.67 16.77 -9.49
N MET A 178 -3.20 17.27 -8.36
CA MET A 178 -3.94 18.17 -7.49
C MET A 178 -3.46 19.60 -7.64
N LYS A 179 -4.37 20.48 -8.06
CA LYS A 179 -4.11 21.92 -8.13
C LYS A 179 -4.33 22.55 -6.76
N ARG A 180 -3.37 23.38 -6.35
CA ARG A 180 -3.41 24.08 -5.07
C ARG A 180 -3.43 25.59 -5.33
N LEU A 181 -4.45 26.27 -4.84
CA LEU A 181 -4.59 27.71 -5.08
C LEU A 181 -3.38 28.47 -4.52
N GLY A 182 -2.65 29.16 -5.40
CA GLY A 182 -1.47 29.95 -5.04
C GLY A 182 -0.19 29.15 -4.75
N LEU A 183 -0.18 27.85 -5.03
CA LEU A 183 0.98 26.97 -4.88
C LEU A 183 1.21 26.16 -6.16
N SER A 184 2.36 25.50 -6.26
CA SER A 184 2.63 24.55 -7.35
C SER A 184 1.66 23.37 -7.28
N ASP A 185 1.20 22.94 -8.44
CA ASP A 185 0.45 21.70 -8.60
C ASP A 185 1.27 20.52 -8.09
N VAL A 186 0.60 19.58 -7.43
CA VAL A 186 1.23 18.37 -6.90
C VAL A 186 0.70 17.19 -7.70
N THR A 187 1.60 16.48 -8.38
CA THR A 187 1.29 15.20 -9.03
C THR A 187 1.84 14.08 -8.17
N TYR A 188 0.98 13.11 -7.87
CA TYR A 188 1.35 11.89 -7.14
C TYR A 188 0.75 10.66 -7.81
N GLU A 189 1.35 9.51 -7.58
CA GLU A 189 0.79 8.21 -7.98
C GLU A 189 0.03 7.64 -6.80
N ALA A 190 -1.21 7.21 -7.04
CA ALA A 190 -2.04 6.62 -6.01
C ALA A 190 -2.85 5.44 -6.54
N ILE A 191 -3.06 4.46 -5.67
CA ILE A 191 -4.03 3.38 -5.87
C ILE A 191 -5.40 3.93 -5.41
N THR A 192 -6.43 3.75 -6.24
CA THR A 192 -7.75 4.26 -5.93
C THR A 192 -8.67 3.13 -5.48
N TYR A 193 -9.18 3.20 -4.26
CA TYR A 193 -10.26 2.37 -3.77
C TYR A 193 -11.59 3.11 -3.95
N ILE A 194 -12.61 2.43 -4.49
CA ILE A 194 -13.93 2.98 -4.76
C ILE A 194 -15.01 2.09 -4.13
N GLN A 195 -15.91 2.73 -3.38
CA GLN A 195 -17.13 2.13 -2.86
C GLN A 195 -18.34 2.99 -3.21
N SER A 196 -19.28 2.43 -3.96
CA SER A 196 -20.58 3.06 -4.21
C SER A 196 -21.42 3.07 -2.95
N ILE A 197 -22.11 4.19 -2.72
CA ILE A 197 -23.12 4.38 -1.67
C ILE A 197 -24.42 4.89 -2.31
N PRO A 198 -25.59 4.78 -1.66
CA PRO A 198 -26.84 5.24 -2.26
C PRO A 198 -26.77 6.71 -2.71
N GLN A 199 -26.75 7.00 -4.01
CA GLN A 199 -26.64 8.37 -4.57
C GLN A 199 -25.31 9.10 -4.28
N GLY A 200 -24.22 8.35 -4.12
CA GLY A 200 -22.87 8.88 -3.99
C GLY A 200 -21.78 7.83 -4.19
N ALA A 201 -20.54 8.22 -3.98
CA ALA A 201 -19.39 7.31 -3.98
C ALA A 201 -18.36 7.77 -2.95
N ILE A 202 -17.75 6.82 -2.26
CA ILE A 202 -16.58 7.04 -1.40
C ILE A 202 -15.36 6.58 -2.18
N ILE A 203 -14.39 7.47 -2.29
CA ILE A 203 -13.11 7.24 -2.95
C ILE A 203 -11.99 7.44 -1.93
N VAL A 204 -11.06 6.50 -1.89
CA VAL A 204 -9.85 6.60 -1.06
C VAL A 204 -8.64 6.49 -1.98
N HIS A 205 -7.74 7.47 -1.90
CA HIS A 205 -6.42 7.41 -2.53
C HIS A 205 -5.42 6.89 -1.50
N ILE A 206 -4.72 5.82 -1.87
CA ILE A 206 -3.69 5.11 -1.11
C ILE A 206 -2.35 5.33 -1.79
#